data_AF-A0AA88J8K6-F1
#
_entry.id   AF-A0AA88J8K6-F1
#
_cell.length_a   1.000
_cell.length_b   1.000
_cell.length_c   1.000
_cell.angle_alpha   90.00
_cell.angle_beta   90.00
_cell.angle_gamma   90.00
#
_symmetry.space_group_name_H-M   'P 1'
#
loop_
_entity.id
_entity.type
_entity.pdbx_description
1 polymer ?
#
loop_
_entity_poly.entity_id
_entity_poly.type
_entity_poly.pdbx_seq_one_letter_code
_entity_poly.pdbx_strand_id
1 'polypeptide(L)'
;MAPRTVLFVVFLIFFYFQGQLLQVQALANRFDLDFSYMKSVKNATDMPSEEEYDYIVIGGGTAGCPLAATLSEEHSVLVLERGGAPETQPNVLSVDGFVANLMQEDDGKTPAQRFTSEDGVANVRGRVLGGSSMINAGFYSRADNEFLSKSGVDWDMNAVEKAYQWVEETIVFDQSSLAVWQSAIKEALVEAGVIPDNGFRLDHVVGTKVSGSIFDGVGKRHGAVELLNGGNLRNLRVALHAVVEKIIFSTVSSSRPTRMVKGGGYCARVWNSPMERAVHVKRACAWEEAGDSWGPQI
;
A
#
# COMPACT_ATOMS: atom_id res chain seq x y z
N MET A 1 21.54 -44.62 -32.59
CA MET A 1 21.85 -43.21 -32.23
C MET A 1 20.62 -42.41 -31.75
N ALA A 2 19.45 -43.04 -31.51
CA ALA A 2 18.20 -42.35 -31.18
C ALA A 2 17.76 -42.27 -29.69
N PRO A 3 18.19 -43.14 -28.74
CA PRO A 3 17.53 -43.19 -27.43
C PRO A 3 17.96 -42.08 -26.45
N ARG A 4 19.17 -41.51 -26.62
CA ARG A 4 19.69 -40.46 -25.73
C ARG A 4 19.05 -39.09 -25.99
N THR A 5 18.72 -38.78 -27.24
CA THR A 5 18.10 -37.50 -27.62
C THR A 5 16.64 -37.45 -27.18
N VAL A 6 15.90 -38.56 -27.28
CA VAL A 6 14.51 -38.65 -26.82
C VAL A 6 14.43 -38.48 -25.30
N LEU A 7 15.34 -39.12 -24.54
CA LEU A 7 15.36 -39.00 -23.09
C LEU A 7 15.67 -37.56 -22.63
N PHE A 8 16.58 -36.86 -23.33
CA PHE A 8 16.93 -35.46 -23.03
C PHE A 8 15.78 -34.49 -23.33
N VAL A 9 15.04 -34.71 -24.42
CA VAL A 9 13.85 -33.90 -24.77
C VAL A 9 12.71 -34.15 -23.79
N VAL A 10 12.47 -35.39 -23.38
CA VAL A 10 11.48 -35.71 -22.33
C VAL A 10 11.90 -35.08 -21.00
N PHE A 11 13.18 -35.07 -20.66
CA PHE A 11 13.69 -34.39 -19.46
C PHE A 11 13.45 -32.88 -19.52
N LEU A 12 13.74 -32.22 -20.65
CA LEU A 12 13.48 -30.79 -20.83
C LEU A 12 11.99 -30.46 -20.79
N ILE A 13 11.13 -31.29 -21.38
CA ILE A 13 9.67 -31.11 -21.31
C ILE A 13 9.20 -31.32 -19.87
N PHE A 14 9.71 -32.31 -19.14
CA PHE A 14 9.34 -32.57 -17.75
C PHE A 14 9.79 -31.45 -16.81
N PHE A 15 10.99 -30.88 -17.00
CA PHE A 15 11.46 -29.71 -16.24
C PHE A 15 10.78 -28.41 -16.66
N TYR A 16 10.41 -28.26 -17.94
CA TYR A 16 9.58 -27.15 -18.40
C TYR A 16 8.16 -27.22 -17.81
N PHE A 17 7.55 -28.41 -17.80
CA PHE A 17 6.25 -28.63 -17.17
C PHE A 17 6.31 -28.54 -15.65
N GLN A 18 7.36 -29.06 -14.97
CA GLN A 18 7.55 -28.84 -13.53
C GLN A 18 7.82 -27.37 -13.20
N GLY A 19 8.58 -26.66 -14.04
CA GLY A 19 8.81 -25.22 -13.89
C GLY A 19 7.53 -24.39 -14.06
N GLN A 20 6.60 -24.82 -14.92
CA GLN A 20 5.27 -24.22 -15.05
C GLN A 20 4.30 -24.65 -13.94
N LEU A 21 4.40 -25.90 -13.43
CA LEU A 21 3.59 -26.38 -12.31
C LEU A 21 4.03 -25.82 -10.94
N LEU A 22 5.25 -25.31 -10.83
CA LEU A 22 5.81 -24.69 -9.61
C LEU A 22 5.55 -23.18 -9.50
N GLN A 23 4.78 -22.58 -10.41
CA GLN A 23 4.06 -21.34 -10.09
C GLN A 23 2.68 -21.68 -9.52
N VAL A 24 2.66 -22.41 -8.40
CA VAL A 24 1.56 -22.20 -7.46
C VAL A 24 1.81 -20.79 -6.93
N GLN A 25 1.15 -19.78 -7.52
CA GLN A 25 1.08 -18.46 -6.91
C GLN A 25 0.55 -18.68 -5.51
N ALA A 26 1.42 -18.58 -4.51
CA ALA A 26 1.02 -18.72 -3.13
C ALA A 26 0.14 -17.51 -2.83
N LEU A 27 -1.16 -17.74 -2.77
CA LEU A 27 -2.12 -16.73 -2.35
C LEU A 27 -2.29 -16.81 -0.84
N ALA A 28 -2.79 -15.73 -0.24
CA ALA A 28 -3.08 -15.69 1.17
C ALA A 28 -4.02 -16.84 1.57
N ASN A 29 -3.65 -17.55 2.66
CA ASN A 29 -4.43 -18.66 3.22
C ASN A 29 -4.75 -18.42 4.72
N ARG A 30 -4.71 -17.15 5.15
CA ARG A 30 -5.03 -16.74 6.52
C ARG A 30 -6.47 -16.22 6.57
N PHE A 31 -7.21 -16.62 7.60
CA PHE A 31 -8.64 -16.30 7.74
C PHE A 31 -8.93 -15.20 8.79
N ASP A 32 -7.92 -14.72 9.50
CA ASP A 32 -8.06 -13.67 10.51
C ASP A 32 -7.33 -12.40 10.09
N LEU A 33 -7.94 -11.25 10.41
CA LEU A 33 -7.35 -9.93 10.19
C LEU A 33 -6.16 -9.76 11.13
N ASP A 34 -5.00 -9.44 10.55
CA ASP A 34 -3.75 -9.33 11.31
C ASP A 34 -3.48 -7.90 11.77
N PHE A 35 -3.93 -7.57 12.97
CA PHE A 35 -3.69 -6.26 13.61
C PHE A 35 -2.36 -6.16 14.36
N SER A 36 -1.39 -7.05 14.11
CA SER A 36 -0.10 -7.05 14.86
C SER A 36 0.66 -5.73 14.77
N TYR A 37 0.54 -5.02 13.64
CA TYR A 37 1.13 -3.71 13.37
C TYR A 37 0.67 -2.64 14.35
N MET A 38 -0.48 -2.81 15.03
CA MET A 38 -1.00 -1.86 16.01
C MET A 38 -0.05 -1.63 17.18
N LYS A 39 0.90 -2.55 17.44
CA LYS A 39 1.99 -2.36 18.42
C LYS A 39 2.88 -1.15 18.09
N SER A 40 2.93 -0.76 16.81
CA SER A 40 3.70 0.36 16.28
C SER A 40 2.85 1.62 16.05
N VAL A 41 1.53 1.56 16.29
CA VAL A 41 0.58 2.62 15.98
C VAL A 41 0.26 3.44 17.22
N LYS A 42 0.26 4.78 17.07
CA LYS A 42 -0.11 5.75 18.11
C LYS A 42 -0.94 6.87 17.50
N ASN A 43 -1.71 7.60 18.31
CA ASN A 43 -2.25 8.88 17.86
C ASN A 43 -1.10 9.90 17.76
N ALA A 44 -1.20 10.84 16.82
CA ALA A 44 -0.24 11.94 16.70
C ALA A 44 -0.08 12.75 18.00
N THR A 45 -1.13 12.85 18.82
CA THR A 45 -1.09 13.53 20.13
C THR A 45 -0.20 12.85 21.16
N ASP A 46 0.05 11.55 20.96
CA ASP A 46 0.84 10.71 21.88
C ASP A 46 2.28 10.56 21.37
N MET A 47 2.62 11.19 20.24
CA MET A 47 3.95 11.23 19.68
C MET A 47 4.77 12.38 20.30
N PRO A 48 6.09 12.22 20.44
CA PRO A 48 6.97 13.32 20.81
C PRO A 48 6.81 14.51 19.86
N SER A 49 6.96 15.73 20.39
CA SER A 49 6.84 16.95 19.58
C SER A 49 7.91 17.06 18.51
N GLU A 50 9.10 16.50 18.75
CA GLU A 50 10.22 16.42 17.80
C GLU A 50 10.94 15.09 17.97
N GLU A 51 11.16 14.37 16.86
CA GLU A 51 11.89 13.11 16.83
C GLU A 51 12.50 12.90 15.43
N GLU A 52 13.65 12.22 15.36
CA GLU A 52 14.38 11.94 14.13
C GLU A 52 14.19 10.48 13.70
N TYR A 53 14.08 10.28 12.38
CA TYR A 53 13.87 9.00 11.71
C TYR A 53 14.69 8.95 10.43
N ASP A 54 15.15 7.79 10.00
CA ASP A 54 15.84 7.66 8.71
C ASP A 54 14.91 7.95 7.53
N TYR A 55 13.63 7.60 7.66
CA TYR A 55 12.60 7.89 6.66
C TYR A 55 11.28 8.33 7.29
N ILE A 56 10.63 9.30 6.66
CA ILE A 56 9.26 9.71 6.99
C ILE A 56 8.38 9.46 5.77
N VAL A 57 7.37 8.59 5.92
CA VAL A 57 6.38 8.28 4.89
C VAL A 57 5.11 9.08 5.18
N ILE A 58 4.79 10.00 4.28
CA ILE A 58 3.59 10.84 4.37
C ILE A 58 2.43 10.12 3.67
N GLY A 59 1.46 9.63 4.44
CA GLY A 59 0.32 8.85 3.99
C GLY A 59 0.54 7.35 4.18
N GLY A 60 -0.19 6.76 5.13
CA GLY A 60 -0.19 5.32 5.39
C GLY A 60 -1.18 4.59 4.49
N GLY A 61 -1.08 4.81 3.17
CA GLY A 61 -2.02 4.28 2.17
C GLY A 61 -1.51 3.07 1.40
N THR A 62 -2.13 2.79 0.25
CA THR A 62 -1.85 1.61 -0.59
C THR A 62 -0.37 1.43 -0.94
N ALA A 63 0.34 2.51 -1.27
CA ALA A 63 1.79 2.46 -1.52
C ALA A 63 2.63 2.77 -0.26
N GLY A 64 2.08 3.54 0.68
CA GLY A 64 2.80 3.98 1.87
C GLY A 64 3.05 2.87 2.88
N CYS A 65 2.07 2.00 3.10
CA CYS A 65 2.21 0.86 4.00
C CYS A 65 3.33 -0.12 3.57
N PRO A 66 3.32 -0.66 2.33
CA PRO A 66 4.39 -1.57 1.91
C PRO A 66 5.75 -0.89 1.84
N LEU A 67 5.82 0.38 1.41
CA LEU A 67 7.08 1.15 1.42
C LEU A 67 7.66 1.26 2.84
N ALA A 68 6.82 1.61 3.82
CA ALA A 68 7.24 1.74 5.21
C ALA A 68 7.69 0.41 5.80
N ALA A 69 6.99 -0.69 5.48
CA ALA A 69 7.36 -2.04 5.89
C ALA A 69 8.76 -2.39 5.36
N THR A 70 9.00 -2.23 4.06
CA THR A 70 10.30 -2.52 3.43
C THR A 70 11.42 -1.66 4.01
N LEU A 71 11.23 -0.35 4.15
CA LEU A 71 12.26 0.53 4.72
C LEU A 71 12.57 0.18 6.18
N SER A 72 11.58 -0.27 6.95
CA SER A 72 11.75 -0.57 8.37
C SER A 72 12.69 -1.75 8.65
N GLU A 73 12.96 -2.61 7.66
CA GLU A 73 13.86 -3.75 7.81
C GLU A 73 15.23 -3.33 8.33
N GLU A 74 15.77 -2.22 7.81
CA GLU A 74 17.12 -1.73 8.13
C GLU A 74 17.13 -0.32 8.77
N HIS A 75 16.01 0.40 8.73
CA HIS A 75 15.97 1.82 9.07
C HIS A 75 14.82 2.19 9.99
N SER A 76 14.98 3.26 10.77
CA SER A 76 13.88 3.86 11.54
C SER A 76 12.89 4.59 10.64
N VAL A 77 11.60 4.25 10.73
CA VAL A 77 10.56 4.76 9.82
C VAL A 77 9.37 5.32 10.60
N LEU A 78 8.97 6.54 10.27
CA LEU A 78 7.71 7.14 10.74
C LEU A 78 6.70 7.23 9.59
N VAL A 79 5.53 6.65 9.77
CA VAL A 79 4.37 6.82 8.89
C VAL A 79 3.43 7.85 9.51
N LEU A 80 3.02 8.84 8.71
CA LEU A 80 2.06 9.87 9.11
C LEU A 80 0.76 9.67 8.33
N GLU A 81 -0.32 9.27 9.01
CA GLU A 81 -1.64 9.07 8.40
C GLU A 81 -2.66 10.03 9.03
N ARG A 82 -3.39 10.76 8.18
CA ARG A 82 -4.41 11.72 8.63
C ARG A 82 -5.70 11.06 9.12
N GLY A 83 -5.98 9.85 8.66
CA GLY A 83 -7.12 9.03 9.05
C GLY A 83 -6.95 8.31 10.39
N GLY A 84 -8.01 7.60 10.78
CA GLY A 84 -8.03 6.74 11.95
C GLY A 84 -7.59 5.31 11.66
N ALA A 85 -7.72 4.47 12.68
CA ALA A 85 -7.38 3.05 12.62
C ALA A 85 -8.55 2.22 12.05
N PRO A 86 -8.32 1.26 11.13
CA PRO A 86 -9.37 0.42 10.55
C PRO A 86 -10.17 -0.37 11.58
N GLU A 87 -9.56 -0.81 12.68
CA GLU A 87 -10.24 -1.63 13.69
C GLU A 87 -11.40 -0.89 14.38
N THR A 88 -11.39 0.44 14.34
CA THR A 88 -12.46 1.28 14.88
C THR A 88 -13.62 1.51 13.90
N GLN A 89 -13.53 0.94 12.69
CA GLN A 89 -14.45 1.21 11.58
C GLN A 89 -14.94 -0.10 10.94
N PRO A 90 -15.93 -0.80 11.53
CA PRO A 90 -16.31 -2.15 11.11
C PRO A 90 -16.64 -2.31 9.62
N ASN A 91 -17.23 -1.28 9.01
CA ASN A 91 -17.59 -1.30 7.59
C ASN A 91 -16.35 -1.41 6.68
N VAL A 92 -15.17 -0.93 7.08
CA VAL A 92 -13.96 -1.06 6.24
C VAL A 92 -13.37 -2.47 6.27
N LEU A 93 -13.82 -3.33 7.18
CA LEU A 93 -13.24 -4.66 7.40
C LEU A 93 -14.00 -5.80 6.69
N SER A 94 -15.09 -5.48 5.97
CA SER A 94 -15.92 -6.48 5.30
C SER A 94 -16.42 -6.00 3.94
N VAL A 95 -16.65 -6.96 3.02
CA VAL A 95 -17.29 -6.73 1.73
C VAL A 95 -18.71 -6.15 1.89
N ASP A 96 -19.45 -6.58 2.91
CA ASP A 96 -20.80 -6.08 3.21
C ASP A 96 -20.80 -4.59 3.57
N GLY A 97 -19.67 -4.11 4.10
CA GLY A 97 -19.47 -2.72 4.47
C GLY A 97 -19.08 -1.82 3.30
N PHE A 98 -18.78 -2.35 2.10
CA PHE A 98 -18.32 -1.57 0.95
C PHE A 98 -19.28 -0.42 0.60
N VAL A 99 -20.56 -0.73 0.37
CA VAL A 99 -21.56 0.29 0.02
C VAL A 99 -21.84 1.21 1.20
N ALA A 100 -21.90 0.68 2.43
CA ALA A 100 -22.14 1.46 3.64
C ALA A 100 -21.06 2.53 3.86
N ASN A 101 -19.78 2.21 3.63
CA ASN A 101 -18.69 3.18 3.72
C ASN A 101 -18.85 4.33 2.72
N LEU A 102 -19.25 4.03 1.49
CA LEU A 102 -19.43 5.04 0.44
C LEU A 102 -20.67 5.92 0.69
N MET A 103 -21.71 5.34 1.28
CA MET A 103 -22.97 6.03 1.59
C MET A 103 -22.95 6.81 2.91
N GLN A 104 -22.02 6.52 3.82
CA GLN A 104 -21.85 7.27 5.07
C GLN A 104 -21.62 8.76 4.80
N GLU A 105 -22.30 9.62 5.55
CA GLU A 105 -22.11 11.06 5.45
C GLU A 105 -20.71 11.47 5.93
N ASP A 106 -20.02 12.33 5.17
CA ASP A 106 -18.66 12.74 5.46
C ASP A 106 -18.64 13.84 6.53
N ASP A 107 -18.35 13.45 7.77
CA ASP A 107 -18.22 14.34 8.93
C ASP A 107 -16.81 14.93 9.11
N GLY A 108 -15.93 14.77 8.11
CA GLY A 108 -14.53 15.17 8.22
C GLY A 108 -13.61 14.12 8.89
N LYS A 109 -14.15 12.99 9.38
CA LYS A 109 -13.40 11.91 10.06
C LYS A 109 -13.64 10.52 9.48
N THR A 110 -14.71 10.32 8.71
CA THR A 110 -15.03 9.05 8.04
C THR A 110 -13.86 8.52 7.17
N PRO A 111 -13.77 7.18 6.95
CA PRO A 111 -12.77 6.58 6.08
C PRO A 111 -12.89 6.99 4.60
N ALA A 112 -14.10 7.30 4.14
CA ALA A 112 -14.38 7.72 2.78
C ALA A 112 -14.59 9.23 2.75
N GLN A 113 -13.56 9.98 2.34
CA GLN A 113 -13.68 11.42 2.12
C GLN A 113 -14.33 11.66 0.75
N ARG A 114 -15.45 12.38 0.74
CA ARG A 114 -16.16 12.77 -0.50
C ARG A 114 -15.56 14.04 -1.09
N PHE A 115 -15.59 14.13 -2.41
CA PHE A 115 -15.27 15.35 -3.13
C PHE A 115 -15.97 15.34 -4.50
N THR A 116 -16.07 16.51 -5.13
CA THR A 116 -16.57 16.65 -6.50
C THR A 116 -15.46 17.28 -7.32
N SER A 117 -15.16 16.73 -8.50
CA SER A 117 -14.18 17.33 -9.41
C SER A 117 -14.66 18.69 -9.93
N GLU A 118 -13.75 19.45 -10.53
CA GLU A 118 -14.11 20.72 -11.20
C GLU A 118 -15.11 20.51 -12.35
N ASP A 119 -15.14 19.31 -12.94
CA ASP A 119 -16.13 18.90 -13.95
C ASP A 119 -17.51 18.56 -13.38
N GLY A 120 -17.68 18.59 -12.05
CA GLY A 120 -18.93 18.25 -11.38
C GLY A 120 -19.12 16.75 -11.11
N VAL A 121 -18.08 15.92 -11.23
CA VAL A 121 -18.17 14.47 -11.00
C VAL A 121 -17.90 14.13 -9.54
N ALA A 122 -18.87 13.53 -8.86
CA ALA A 122 -18.73 13.05 -7.49
C ALA A 122 -17.73 11.89 -7.40
N ASN A 123 -16.87 11.92 -6.38
CA ASN A 123 -15.82 10.93 -6.19
C ASN A 123 -15.44 10.80 -4.70
N VAL A 124 -14.63 9.80 -4.37
CA VAL A 124 -14.23 9.45 -3.00
C VAL A 124 -12.75 9.10 -2.92
N ARG A 125 -12.13 9.36 -1.76
CA ARG A 125 -10.75 8.93 -1.46
C ARG A 125 -10.62 8.47 -0.01
N GLY A 126 -9.65 7.57 0.24
CA GLY A 126 -9.37 7.06 1.58
C GLY A 126 -8.89 8.13 2.57
N ARG A 127 -9.32 7.99 3.83
CA ARG A 127 -8.88 8.72 5.02
C ARG A 127 -8.88 7.77 6.22
N VAL A 128 -8.05 6.74 6.14
CA VAL A 128 -7.89 5.67 7.13
C VAL A 128 -6.52 5.03 6.89
N LEU A 129 -5.89 4.46 7.93
CA LEU A 129 -4.67 3.68 7.72
C LEU A 129 -4.94 2.48 6.79
N GLY A 130 -4.06 2.23 5.82
CA GLY A 130 -4.31 1.40 4.64
C GLY A 130 -4.83 2.18 3.43
N GLY A 131 -5.34 3.40 3.63
CA GLY A 131 -5.79 4.30 2.57
C GLY A 131 -6.96 3.75 1.76
N SER A 132 -6.96 4.00 0.45
CA SER A 132 -8.08 3.61 -0.42
C SER A 132 -8.26 2.10 -0.58
N SER A 133 -7.26 1.26 -0.24
CA SER A 133 -7.46 -0.20 -0.22
C SER A 133 -8.51 -0.64 0.81
N MET A 134 -8.75 0.18 1.84
CA MET A 134 -9.74 -0.11 2.89
C MET A 134 -11.18 0.23 2.48
N ILE A 135 -11.38 0.94 1.36
CA ILE A 135 -12.72 1.38 0.92
C ILE A 135 -13.06 0.98 -0.52
N ASN A 136 -12.13 0.36 -1.25
CA ASN A 136 -12.33 -0.02 -2.65
C ASN A 136 -13.21 -1.29 -2.82
N ALA A 137 -13.46 -1.67 -4.07
CA ALA A 137 -14.23 -2.87 -4.42
C ALA A 137 -13.41 -4.19 -4.37
N GLY A 138 -12.17 -4.15 -3.89
CA GLY A 138 -11.35 -5.32 -3.59
C GLY A 138 -10.78 -6.13 -4.75
N PHE A 139 -11.15 -5.84 -6.00
CA PHE A 139 -10.56 -6.49 -7.17
C PHE A 139 -9.05 -6.26 -7.25
N TYR A 140 -8.28 -7.34 -7.42
CA TYR A 140 -6.83 -7.31 -7.59
C TYR A 140 -6.44 -7.72 -9.00
N SER A 141 -5.53 -6.98 -9.62
CA SER A 141 -4.89 -7.34 -10.89
C SER A 141 -3.47 -6.78 -10.90
N ARG A 142 -2.52 -7.54 -11.45
CA ARG A 142 -1.21 -7.01 -11.79
C ARG A 142 -1.35 -6.00 -12.94
N ALA A 143 -0.36 -5.13 -13.08
CA ALA A 143 -0.31 -4.15 -14.14
C ALA A 143 -0.16 -4.83 -15.50
N ASP A 144 -0.54 -4.10 -16.54
CA ASP A 144 -0.27 -4.48 -17.91
C ASP A 144 1.24 -4.36 -18.23
N ASN A 145 1.79 -5.33 -18.96
CA ASN A 145 3.22 -5.35 -19.30
C ASN A 145 3.60 -4.22 -20.26
N GLU A 146 2.68 -3.81 -21.15
CA GLU A 146 2.90 -2.68 -22.05
C GLU A 146 3.00 -1.38 -21.27
N PHE A 147 2.13 -1.18 -20.27
CA PHE A 147 2.22 -0.05 -19.33
C PHE A 147 3.60 0.04 -18.67
N LEU A 148 4.10 -1.06 -18.10
CA LEU A 148 5.43 -1.07 -17.46
C LEU A 148 6.54 -0.75 -18.46
N SER A 149 6.49 -1.32 -19.66
CA SER A 149 7.50 -1.07 -20.70
C SER A 149 7.50 0.37 -21.23
N LYS A 150 6.35 1.05 -21.20
CA LYS A 150 6.18 2.39 -21.76
C LYS A 150 6.18 3.51 -20.70
N SER A 151 6.35 3.17 -19.42
CA SER A 151 6.26 4.16 -18.34
C SER A 151 7.44 5.14 -18.27
N GLY A 152 8.52 4.89 -19.02
CA GLY A 152 9.76 5.68 -18.97
C GLY A 152 10.61 5.42 -17.72
N VAL A 153 10.28 4.38 -16.95
CA VAL A 153 11.06 3.91 -15.79
C VAL A 153 11.76 2.63 -16.19
N ASP A 154 13.06 2.52 -15.87
CA ASP A 154 13.81 1.28 -16.05
C ASP A 154 13.49 0.32 -14.89
N TRP A 155 12.42 -0.45 -15.06
CA TRP A 155 11.95 -1.38 -14.04
C TRP A 155 12.85 -2.63 -13.99
N ASP A 156 13.36 -2.95 -12.80
CA ASP A 156 13.83 -4.31 -12.53
C ASP A 156 12.61 -5.24 -12.42
N MET A 157 12.28 -5.90 -13.53
CA MET A 157 11.12 -6.78 -13.62
C MET A 157 11.19 -7.97 -12.64
N ASN A 158 12.38 -8.40 -12.21
CA ASN A 158 12.48 -9.41 -11.18
C ASN A 158 12.08 -8.86 -9.80
N ALA A 159 12.42 -7.60 -9.52
CA ALA A 159 11.99 -6.94 -8.30
C ALA A 159 10.48 -6.68 -8.32
N VAL A 160 9.92 -6.29 -9.47
CA VAL A 160 8.46 -6.13 -9.66
C VAL A 160 7.72 -7.44 -9.39
N GLU A 161 8.19 -8.55 -9.97
CA GLU A 161 7.56 -9.86 -9.75
C GLU A 161 7.59 -10.27 -8.28
N LYS A 162 8.72 -10.10 -7.60
CA LYS A 162 8.84 -10.40 -6.17
C LYS A 162 7.93 -9.52 -5.32
N ALA A 163 7.79 -8.24 -5.68
CA ALA A 163 6.89 -7.33 -4.98
C ALA A 163 5.43 -7.74 -5.16
N TYR A 164 5.02 -8.17 -6.36
CA TYR A 164 3.68 -8.72 -6.57
C TYR A 164 3.45 -9.96 -5.70
N GLN A 165 4.36 -10.93 -5.75
CA GLN A 165 4.26 -12.17 -4.96
C GLN A 165 4.15 -11.88 -3.47
N TRP A 166 4.98 -10.98 -2.93
CA TRP A 166 4.93 -10.61 -1.51
C TRP A 166 3.60 -10.01 -1.08
N VAL A 167 2.98 -9.16 -1.92
CA VAL A 167 1.63 -8.63 -1.67
C VAL A 167 0.58 -9.74 -1.78
N GLU A 168 0.69 -10.57 -2.81
CA GLU A 168 -0.27 -11.64 -3.12
C GLU A 168 -0.35 -12.69 -2.01
N GLU A 169 0.81 -13.12 -1.52
CA GLU A 169 0.95 -14.06 -0.40
C GLU A 169 0.37 -13.51 0.90
N THR A 170 0.27 -12.19 1.03
CA THR A 170 -0.17 -11.54 2.27
C THR A 170 -1.67 -11.21 2.27
N ILE A 171 -2.20 -10.62 1.19
CA ILE A 171 -3.55 -10.03 1.19
C ILE A 171 -4.42 -10.36 -0.03
N VAL A 172 -3.98 -11.22 -0.96
CA VAL A 172 -4.76 -11.56 -2.15
C VAL A 172 -5.24 -13.00 -2.07
N PHE A 173 -6.53 -13.19 -2.34
CA PHE A 173 -7.23 -14.46 -2.23
C PHE A 173 -7.76 -14.90 -3.60
N ASP A 174 -7.79 -16.22 -3.78
CA ASP A 174 -8.40 -16.84 -4.95
C ASP A 174 -9.93 -16.62 -4.93
N GLN A 175 -10.48 -16.26 -6.09
CA GLN A 175 -11.91 -16.12 -6.34
C GLN A 175 -12.37 -17.02 -7.48
N SER A 176 -11.67 -18.15 -7.69
CA SER A 176 -12.00 -19.15 -8.72
C SER A 176 -13.43 -19.70 -8.59
N SER A 177 -13.99 -19.71 -7.38
CA SER A 177 -15.42 -20.00 -7.14
C SER A 177 -16.27 -18.73 -7.23
N LEU A 178 -16.67 -18.36 -8.45
CA LEU A 178 -17.52 -17.20 -8.69
C LEU A 178 -18.93 -17.33 -8.09
N ALA A 179 -19.44 -16.22 -7.56
CA ALA A 179 -20.87 -16.08 -7.25
C ALA A 179 -21.71 -16.11 -8.53
N VAL A 180 -23.01 -16.47 -8.40
CA VAL A 180 -23.94 -16.63 -9.53
C VAL A 180 -23.91 -15.46 -10.51
N TRP A 181 -23.95 -14.22 -9.99
CA TRP A 181 -23.92 -13.02 -10.83
C TRP A 181 -22.60 -12.86 -11.60
N GLN A 182 -21.46 -13.14 -10.95
CA GLN A 182 -20.15 -13.04 -11.59
C GLN A 182 -19.99 -14.11 -12.68
N SER A 183 -20.47 -15.33 -12.45
CA SER A 183 -20.50 -16.39 -13.46
C SER A 183 -21.33 -15.99 -14.68
N ALA A 184 -22.53 -15.42 -14.46
CA ALA A 184 -23.38 -14.94 -15.55
C ALA A 184 -22.72 -13.82 -16.37
N ILE A 185 -22.06 -12.86 -15.70
CA ILE A 185 -21.30 -11.80 -16.39
C ILE A 185 -20.14 -12.38 -17.19
N LYS A 186 -19.39 -13.33 -16.62
CA LYS A 186 -18.30 -14.01 -17.33
C LYS A 186 -18.80 -14.67 -18.62
N GLU A 187 -19.89 -15.43 -18.54
CA GLU A 187 -20.49 -16.11 -19.70
C GLU A 187 -20.98 -15.10 -20.74
N ALA A 188 -21.67 -14.03 -20.30
CA ALA A 188 -22.16 -12.98 -21.19
C ALA A 188 -21.03 -12.23 -21.91
N LEU A 189 -19.90 -11.97 -21.24
CA LEU A 189 -18.74 -11.34 -21.87
C LEU A 189 -18.14 -12.22 -22.96
N VAL A 190 -18.03 -13.53 -22.71
CA VAL A 190 -17.56 -14.49 -23.71
C VAL A 190 -18.53 -14.59 -24.90
N GLU A 191 -19.83 -14.65 -24.64
CA GLU A 191 -20.88 -14.65 -25.67
C GLU A 191 -20.85 -13.38 -26.53
N ALA A 192 -20.59 -12.22 -25.91
CA ALA A 192 -20.43 -10.93 -26.59
C ALA A 192 -19.11 -10.80 -27.39
N GLY A 193 -18.24 -11.82 -27.38
CA GLY A 193 -16.97 -11.81 -28.12
C GLY A 193 -15.80 -11.17 -27.38
N VAL A 194 -15.89 -10.96 -26.06
CA VAL A 194 -14.75 -10.53 -25.22
C VAL A 194 -13.90 -11.76 -24.89
N ILE A 195 -13.17 -12.22 -25.90
CA ILE A 195 -12.39 -13.46 -25.89
C ILE A 195 -10.87 -13.18 -25.94
N PRO A 196 -10.01 -14.12 -25.51
CA PRO A 196 -10.30 -15.46 -24.98
C PRO A 196 -10.88 -15.46 -23.55
N ASP A 197 -11.49 -16.57 -23.14
CA ASP A 197 -11.69 -16.88 -21.71
C ASP A 197 -10.34 -17.33 -21.12
N ASN A 198 -9.75 -16.47 -20.30
CA ASN A 198 -8.44 -16.69 -19.70
C ASN A 198 -8.50 -17.48 -18.38
N GLY A 199 -9.69 -17.86 -17.90
CA GLY A 199 -9.86 -18.49 -16.59
C GLY A 199 -9.41 -17.58 -15.46
N PHE A 200 -8.84 -18.16 -14.40
CA PHE A 200 -8.26 -17.40 -13.29
C PHE A 200 -6.85 -16.89 -13.67
N ARG A 201 -6.66 -15.57 -13.64
CA ARG A 201 -5.34 -14.91 -13.81
C ARG A 201 -5.27 -13.59 -13.07
N LEU A 202 -4.13 -13.34 -12.42
CA LEU A 202 -3.84 -12.05 -11.80
C LEU A 202 -3.35 -11.02 -12.83
N ASP A 203 -2.66 -11.46 -13.88
CA ASP A 203 -2.13 -10.58 -14.93
C ASP A 203 -3.24 -9.85 -15.68
N HIS A 204 -3.00 -8.59 -16.04
CA HIS A 204 -3.86 -7.88 -16.98
C HIS A 204 -3.63 -8.45 -18.38
N VAL A 205 -4.68 -8.99 -19.00
CA VAL A 205 -4.65 -9.61 -20.33
C VAL A 205 -5.91 -9.29 -21.11
N VAL A 206 -5.81 -9.28 -22.44
CA VAL A 206 -6.96 -9.15 -23.33
C VAL A 206 -7.89 -10.35 -23.18
N GLY A 207 -9.19 -10.10 -23.15
CA GLY A 207 -10.25 -11.10 -23.04
C GLY A 207 -10.97 -11.06 -21.69
N THR A 208 -11.69 -12.14 -21.39
CA THR A 208 -12.42 -12.30 -20.13
C THR A 208 -11.56 -13.05 -19.13
N LYS A 209 -11.52 -12.63 -17.87
CA LYS A 209 -10.80 -13.32 -16.79
C LYS A 209 -11.53 -13.27 -15.46
N VAL A 210 -11.22 -14.24 -14.59
CA VAL A 210 -11.41 -14.17 -13.14
C VAL A 210 -10.08 -13.76 -12.53
N SER A 211 -10.09 -12.90 -11.51
CA SER A 211 -8.86 -12.39 -10.89
C SER A 211 -8.95 -12.53 -9.36
N GLY A 212 -7.85 -12.24 -8.68
CA GLY A 212 -7.81 -12.23 -7.22
C GLY A 212 -8.66 -11.12 -6.61
N SER A 213 -8.93 -11.26 -5.32
CA SER A 213 -9.60 -10.25 -4.50
C SER A 213 -8.85 -10.07 -3.19
N ILE A 214 -8.91 -8.87 -2.62
CA ILE A 214 -8.45 -8.64 -1.24
C ILE A 214 -9.54 -8.97 -0.20
N PHE A 215 -10.72 -9.39 -0.65
CA PHE A 215 -11.70 -10.03 0.22
C PHE A 215 -11.46 -11.54 0.27
N ASP A 216 -11.43 -12.10 1.48
CA ASP A 216 -11.27 -13.54 1.69
C ASP A 216 -12.57 -14.32 1.40
N GLY A 217 -12.51 -15.65 1.54
CA GLY A 217 -13.65 -16.54 1.27
C GLY A 217 -14.86 -16.36 2.21
N VAL A 218 -14.72 -15.60 3.30
CA VAL A 218 -15.83 -15.25 4.22
C VAL A 218 -16.21 -13.77 4.15
N GLY A 219 -15.63 -13.02 3.22
CA GLY A 219 -15.93 -11.62 2.97
C GLY A 219 -15.17 -10.61 3.85
N LYS A 220 -14.18 -11.04 4.65
CA LYS A 220 -13.31 -10.10 5.38
C LYS A 220 -12.41 -9.38 4.40
N ARG A 221 -12.22 -8.08 4.61
CA ARG A 221 -11.31 -7.25 3.81
C ARG A 221 -9.90 -7.31 4.36
N HIS A 222 -8.97 -7.73 3.52
CA HIS A 222 -7.55 -7.53 3.72
C HIS A 222 -7.06 -6.29 2.96
N GLY A 223 -6.15 -5.53 3.56
CA GLY A 223 -5.76 -4.23 3.01
C GLY A 223 -4.28 -3.94 3.15
N ALA A 224 -3.83 -2.88 2.50
CA ALA A 224 -2.42 -2.49 2.53
C ALA A 224 -1.88 -2.30 3.96
N VAL A 225 -2.75 -2.01 4.93
CA VAL A 225 -2.35 -1.88 6.33
C VAL A 225 -1.70 -3.16 6.89
N GLU A 226 -2.14 -4.35 6.48
CA GLU A 226 -1.57 -5.62 6.95
C GLU A 226 -0.16 -5.85 6.42
N LEU A 227 0.22 -5.19 5.33
CA LEU A 227 1.59 -5.24 4.79
C LEU A 227 2.60 -4.62 5.76
N LEU A 228 2.17 -3.76 6.69
CA LEU A 228 3.02 -3.25 7.78
C LEU A 228 3.55 -4.39 8.68
N ASN A 229 2.84 -5.52 8.78
CA ASN A 229 3.29 -6.68 9.54
C ASN A 229 4.52 -7.36 8.93
N GLY A 230 4.79 -7.14 7.64
CA GLY A 230 6.00 -7.63 6.98
C GLY A 230 7.26 -6.84 7.32
N GLY A 231 7.13 -5.68 7.99
CA GLY A 231 8.25 -4.85 8.42
C GLY A 231 8.76 -5.19 9.82
N ASN A 232 9.86 -4.55 10.22
CA ASN A 232 10.36 -4.61 11.59
C ASN A 232 9.62 -3.61 12.47
N LEU A 233 8.63 -4.11 13.23
CA LEU A 233 7.78 -3.30 14.11
C LEU A 233 8.54 -2.52 15.20
N ARG A 234 9.80 -2.86 15.51
CA ARG A 234 10.64 -2.07 16.44
C ARG A 234 11.18 -0.80 15.80
N ASN A 235 11.38 -0.83 14.48
CA ASN A 235 11.90 0.29 13.71
C ASN A 235 10.78 1.13 13.07
N LEU A 236 9.59 0.55 12.95
CA LEU A 236 8.41 1.19 12.39
C LEU A 236 7.57 1.87 13.47
N ARG A 237 7.18 3.12 13.23
CA ARG A 237 6.19 3.86 14.02
C ARG A 237 5.14 4.47 13.08
N VAL A 238 3.89 4.46 13.50
CA VAL A 238 2.76 5.01 12.73
C VAL A 238 2.01 6.00 13.61
N ALA A 239 1.84 7.23 13.13
CA ALA A 239 1.04 8.25 13.78
C ALA A 239 -0.29 8.44 13.04
N LEU A 240 -1.40 8.11 13.70
CA LEU A 240 -2.76 8.35 13.22
C LEU A 240 -3.21 9.77 13.51
N HIS A 241 -4.22 10.24 12.78
CA HIS A 241 -4.74 11.60 12.89
C HIS A 241 -3.65 12.68 12.70
N ALA A 242 -2.59 12.34 11.95
CA ALA A 242 -1.47 13.21 11.62
C ALA A 242 -1.71 13.88 10.26
N VAL A 243 -2.19 15.13 10.27
CA VAL A 243 -2.30 15.92 9.03
C VAL A 243 -0.95 16.58 8.76
N VAL A 244 -0.32 16.21 7.65
CA VAL A 244 0.93 16.84 7.21
C VAL A 244 0.62 18.10 6.41
N GLU A 245 1.12 19.23 6.87
CA GLU A 245 0.86 20.54 6.24
C GLU A 245 2.02 21.00 5.35
N LYS A 246 3.26 20.62 5.73
CA LYS A 246 4.45 21.15 5.08
C LYS A 246 5.63 20.19 5.11
N ILE A 247 6.34 20.16 3.99
CA ILE A 247 7.70 19.62 3.88
C ILE A 247 8.68 20.79 4.01
N ILE A 248 9.62 20.68 4.94
CA ILE A 248 10.66 21.64 5.25
C ILE A 248 11.94 21.24 4.50
N PHE A 249 12.45 22.18 3.71
CA PHE A 249 13.70 22.04 2.96
C PHE A 249 14.84 22.74 3.70
N SER A 250 16.07 22.27 3.50
CA SER A 250 17.25 23.03 3.92
C SER A 250 17.35 24.30 3.09
N THR A 251 17.76 25.40 3.72
CA THR A 251 18.17 26.61 3.00
C THR A 251 19.57 26.37 2.46
N VAL A 252 19.81 26.69 1.18
CA VAL A 252 21.16 26.71 0.63
C VAL A 252 21.83 27.98 1.17
N SER A 253 22.63 27.87 2.23
CA SER A 253 23.57 28.95 2.54
C SER A 253 24.66 28.93 1.46
N SER A 254 25.00 30.11 0.94
CA SER A 254 26.02 30.27 -0.10
C SER A 254 27.44 30.11 0.47
N SER A 255 27.75 28.95 1.06
CA SER A 255 29.12 28.56 1.41
C SER A 255 29.42 27.14 0.91
N ARG A 256 30.50 27.08 0.11
CA ARG A 256 31.17 25.98 -0.59
C ARG A 256 30.73 24.52 -0.29
N PRO A 257 30.70 23.64 -1.31
CA PRO A 257 30.24 22.27 -1.16
C PRO A 257 31.22 21.45 -0.31
N THR A 258 30.84 21.13 0.93
CA THR A 258 31.44 20.04 1.68
C THR A 258 30.55 18.80 1.58
N ARG A 259 31.09 17.80 0.89
CA ARG A 259 30.82 16.35 0.96
C ARG A 259 29.48 15.93 1.59
N MET A 260 28.56 15.42 0.78
CA MET A 260 27.41 14.64 1.26
C MET A 260 27.90 13.52 2.18
N VAL A 261 27.55 13.61 3.46
CA VAL A 261 27.62 12.48 4.39
C VAL A 261 26.39 11.61 4.11
N LYS A 262 26.60 10.35 3.74
CA LYS A 262 25.54 9.34 3.74
C LYS A 262 25.09 9.15 5.18
N GLY A 263 23.84 9.48 5.49
CA GLY A 263 23.23 9.29 6.82
C GLY A 263 22.48 10.49 7.39
N GLY A 264 21.80 11.29 6.57
CA GLY A 264 20.94 12.37 7.07
C GLY A 264 19.53 11.84 7.34
N GLY A 265 19.14 11.73 8.60
CA GLY A 265 17.77 11.44 8.99
C GLY A 265 16.80 12.57 8.60
N TYR A 266 15.53 12.41 8.93
CA TYR A 266 14.46 13.37 8.80
C TYR A 266 13.81 13.55 10.18
N CYS A 267 13.55 14.79 10.56
CA CYS A 267 12.85 15.16 11.78
C CYS A 267 11.37 15.45 11.47
N ALA A 268 10.44 14.93 12.27
CA ALA A 268 9.05 15.38 12.24
C ALA A 268 8.77 16.27 13.46
N ARG A 269 8.16 17.44 13.24
CA ARG A 269 7.60 18.28 14.31
C ARG A 269 6.08 18.16 14.30
N VAL A 270 5.51 17.64 15.39
CA VAL A 270 4.05 17.48 15.57
C VAL A 270 3.53 18.62 16.45
N TRP A 271 2.60 19.43 15.95
CA TRP A 271 1.94 20.50 16.70
C TRP A 271 0.60 20.04 17.27
N ASN A 272 0.39 20.33 18.55
CA ASN A 272 -0.86 20.07 19.25
C ASN A 272 -1.57 21.40 19.56
N SER A 273 -2.31 21.93 18.57
CA SER A 273 -3.13 23.13 18.71
C SER A 273 -4.63 22.75 18.79
N PRO A 274 -5.47 23.47 19.57
CA PRO A 274 -6.89 23.17 19.71
C PRO A 274 -7.72 23.32 18.43
N MET A 275 -7.21 24.01 17.39
CA MET A 275 -7.99 24.32 16.19
C MET A 275 -7.49 23.67 14.89
N GLU A 276 -6.19 23.42 14.73
CA GLU A 276 -5.62 22.74 13.55
C GLU A 276 -4.40 21.91 13.98
N ARG A 277 -4.38 20.62 13.62
CA ARG A 277 -3.37 19.64 14.06
C ARG A 277 -2.40 19.40 12.89
N ALA A 278 -1.16 19.85 13.03
CA ALA A 278 -0.19 19.91 11.94
C ALA A 278 1.05 19.07 12.22
N VAL A 279 1.56 18.34 11.22
CA VAL A 279 2.91 17.76 11.25
C VAL A 279 3.77 18.42 10.18
N HIS A 280 4.95 18.89 10.57
CA HIS A 280 5.97 19.43 9.67
C HIS A 280 7.12 18.43 9.55
N VAL A 281 7.57 18.14 8.33
CA VAL A 281 8.64 17.16 8.07
C VAL A 281 9.90 17.89 7.61
N LYS A 282 11.03 17.73 8.30
CA LYS A 282 12.32 18.37 8.01
C LYS A 282 13.36 17.33 7.64
N ARG A 283 14.20 17.59 6.65
CA ARG A 283 15.43 16.83 6.44
C ARG A 283 16.49 17.25 7.46
N ALA A 284 17.04 16.32 8.23
CA ALA A 284 18.17 16.59 9.11
C ALA A 284 19.44 16.71 8.24
N CYS A 285 19.81 17.94 7.92
CA CYS A 285 21.20 18.29 7.76
C CYS A 285 21.63 18.83 9.12
N ALA A 286 22.55 18.13 9.79
CA ALA A 286 23.03 18.53 11.11
C ALA A 286 23.49 20.00 11.08
N TRP A 287 22.81 20.83 11.86
CA TRP A 287 23.25 22.14 12.31
C TRP A 287 22.83 22.23 13.78
N GLU A 288 23.80 22.06 14.68
CA GLU A 288 23.73 22.69 16.00
C GLU A 288 24.01 24.17 15.77
N GLU A 289 23.00 25.02 15.90
CA GLU A 289 23.22 26.40 16.32
C GLU A 289 22.72 26.53 17.75
N ALA A 290 23.64 26.98 18.60
CA ALA A 290 23.44 27.22 20.02
C ALA A 290 22.23 28.13 20.25
N GLY A 291 21.53 27.89 21.34
CA GLY A 291 20.23 28.48 21.63
C GLY A 291 20.20 29.99 21.53
N ASP A 292 19.15 30.50 20.89
CA ASP A 292 18.68 31.85 21.10
C ASP A 292 17.21 31.79 21.50
N SER A 293 17.02 32.05 22.79
CA SER A 293 15.75 32.37 23.43
C SER A 293 15.12 33.60 22.78
N TRP A 294 13.90 33.46 22.26
CA TRP A 294 13.03 34.60 22.01
C TRP A 294 11.74 34.40 22.78
N GLY A 295 11.76 34.89 24.03
CA GLY A 295 10.53 35.27 24.72
C GLY A 295 9.91 36.50 24.06
N PRO A 296 8.61 36.74 24.23
CA PRO A 296 7.94 37.90 23.66
C PRO A 296 8.47 39.18 24.33
N GLN A 297 9.03 40.08 23.53
CA GLN A 297 9.16 41.47 23.92
C GLN A 297 7.93 42.23 23.42
N ILE A 298 7.09 42.58 24.40
CA ILE A 298 6.02 43.61 24.46
C ILE A 298 5.24 43.88 23.17
#